data_AF-A0A536JSA4-F1
#
_entry.id   AF-A0A536JSA4-F1
#
_cell.length_a   1.000
_cell.length_b   1.000
_cell.length_c   1.000
_cell.angle_alpha   90.00
_cell.angle_beta   90.00
_cell.angle_gamma   90.00
#
_symmetry.space_group_name_H-M   'P 1'
#
loop_
_entity.id
_entity.type
_entity.pdbx_description
1 polymer ?
#
loop_
_entity_poly.entity_id
_entity_poly.type
_entity_poly.pdbx_seq_one_letter_code
_entity_poly.pdbx_strand_id
1 'polypeptide(L)'
;RIDNQLRGRAGRQGDPGSSRFFISLEDDLMKIFGPAADRIGRLMTSLEVEPIEHPWVARSIASAQKKVEGMHFDARKHVVEYDDVMNKQRQIVYEERRKILEGADARGNIMGYVREIIQKGVDQHCQSRHAENWDLEGLVKYLSAYLPLAPGTQVPDEALQNGPEGLVENLFASASEAYDRKVEEVGTDLMPMVERDVMLRTIDWQWMEYLTQMEHFREGIGLRAYGQRDPLVEYKNEAFEMFNELRDRIEASIVANVYRVQVQRNAPPPPAPPLVRQMTESGPGEVDGSNGAGRKATQQQRRAAPLGAGAMAVPAGAAASAAAQHKIGRNDPCWCGSGKKYKRCHGR
;
A
#
# COMPACT_ATOMS: atom_id res chain seq x y z
N ARG A 1 -7.26 -22.19 27.87
CA ARG A 1 -8.22 -22.52 26.75
C ARG A 1 -7.91 -23.83 26.00
N ILE A 2 -6.67 -24.03 25.53
CA ILE A 2 -6.27 -25.15 24.64
C ILE A 2 -6.46 -26.50 25.33
N ASP A 3 -6.14 -26.59 26.62
CA ASP A 3 -6.32 -27.81 27.43
C ASP A 3 -7.78 -28.27 27.46
N ASN A 4 -8.73 -27.33 27.54
CA ASN A 4 -10.16 -27.65 27.49
C ASN A 4 -10.59 -28.21 26.12
N GLN A 5 -9.91 -27.81 25.03
CA GLN A 5 -10.15 -28.40 23.71
C GLN A 5 -9.64 -29.85 23.66
N LEU A 6 -8.52 -30.15 24.32
CA LEU A 6 -8.00 -31.52 24.45
C LEU A 6 -8.96 -32.38 25.28
N ARG A 7 -9.41 -31.86 26.43
CA ARG A 7 -10.42 -32.52 27.28
C ARG A 7 -11.71 -32.80 26.51
N GLY A 8 -12.18 -31.84 25.70
CA GLY A 8 -13.40 -31.97 24.89
C GLY A 8 -13.30 -32.97 23.73
N ARG A 9 -12.17 -33.66 23.56
CA ARG A 9 -12.07 -34.79 22.62
C ARG A 9 -12.65 -36.08 23.19
N ALA A 10 -12.73 -36.22 24.52
CA ALA A 10 -13.39 -37.34 25.19
C ALA A 10 -14.87 -37.00 25.51
N GLY A 11 -15.71 -38.03 25.61
CA GLY A 11 -17.12 -37.90 26.02
C GLY A 11 -18.01 -37.11 25.06
N ARG A 12 -17.81 -37.27 23.75
CA ARG A 12 -18.62 -36.61 22.72
C ARG A 12 -20.03 -37.19 22.71
N GLN A 13 -21.04 -36.36 22.44
CA GLN A 13 -22.44 -36.77 22.33
C GLN A 13 -23.00 -37.52 23.56
N GLY A 14 -22.42 -37.31 24.75
CA GLY A 14 -22.85 -37.99 25.97
C GLY A 14 -22.18 -39.35 26.20
N ASP A 15 -21.23 -39.75 25.34
CA ASP A 15 -20.42 -40.93 25.56
C ASP A 15 -19.66 -40.85 26.90
N PRO A 16 -19.45 -41.97 27.60
CA PRO A 16 -18.57 -41.98 28.75
C PRO A 16 -17.13 -41.65 28.33
N GLY A 17 -16.45 -40.82 29.11
CA GLY A 17 -15.05 -40.45 28.85
C GLY A 17 -14.40 -39.83 30.06
N SER A 18 -13.08 -39.99 30.18
CA SER A 18 -12.27 -39.34 31.20
C SER A 18 -11.04 -38.69 30.56
N SER A 19 -10.51 -37.67 31.21
CA SER A 19 -9.28 -37.01 30.81
C SER A 19 -8.42 -36.78 32.03
N ARG A 20 -7.11 -37.00 31.91
CA ARG A 20 -6.11 -36.74 32.94
C ARG A 20 -4.95 -35.96 32.32
N PHE A 21 -4.49 -34.93 33.02
CA PHE A 21 -3.33 -34.14 32.63
C PHE A 21 -2.15 -34.53 33.50
N PHE A 22 -0.97 -34.61 32.89
CA PHE A 22 0.30 -34.89 33.56
C PHE A 22 1.21 -33.66 33.38
N ILE A 23 1.91 -33.29 34.44
CA ILE A 23 2.82 -32.13 34.47
C ILE A 23 4.09 -32.55 35.23
N SER A 24 5.24 -32.14 34.72
CA SER A 24 6.55 -32.27 35.39
C SER A 24 7.03 -30.92 35.91
N LEU A 25 7.88 -30.93 36.94
CA LEU A 25 8.57 -29.72 37.41
C LEU A 25 9.53 -29.14 36.36
N GLU A 26 9.98 -29.97 35.42
CA GLU A 26 10.89 -29.55 34.34
C GLU A 26 10.16 -28.92 33.15
N ASP A 27 8.82 -28.93 33.15
CA ASP A 27 8.02 -28.38 32.05
C ASP A 27 8.19 -26.86 31.95
N ASP A 28 8.10 -26.34 30.72
CA ASP A 28 8.22 -24.89 30.44
C ASP A 28 7.19 -24.06 31.20
N LEU A 29 6.01 -24.63 31.44
CA LEU A 29 4.99 -24.03 32.30
C LEU A 29 5.62 -23.73 33.67
N MET A 30 6.25 -24.71 34.32
CA MET A 30 6.80 -24.58 35.67
C MET A 30 7.99 -23.61 35.74
N LYS A 31 8.80 -23.53 34.68
CA LYS A 31 9.90 -22.55 34.57
C LYS A 31 9.43 -21.10 34.68
N ILE A 32 8.25 -20.78 34.13
CA ILE A 32 7.66 -19.44 34.20
C ILE A 32 7.17 -19.10 35.62
N PHE A 33 6.90 -20.10 36.46
CA PHE A 33 6.30 -19.92 37.79
C PHE A 33 7.27 -20.02 38.96
N GLY A 34 8.59 -20.07 38.72
CA GLY A 34 9.70 -20.00 39.67
C GLY A 34 9.33 -20.24 41.14
N PRO A 35 8.93 -19.21 41.92
CA PRO A 35 8.65 -19.36 43.36
C PRO A 35 7.58 -20.39 43.73
N ALA A 36 6.61 -20.66 42.87
CA ALA A 36 5.60 -21.70 43.10
C ALA A 36 6.12 -23.09 42.73
N ALA A 37 6.89 -23.19 41.64
CA ALA A 37 7.58 -24.41 41.24
C ALA A 37 8.58 -24.85 42.31
N ASP A 38 9.35 -23.92 42.88
CA ASP A 38 10.33 -24.17 43.94
C ASP A 38 9.70 -24.66 45.24
N ARG A 39 8.48 -24.22 45.55
CA ARG A 39 7.73 -24.71 46.72
C ARG A 39 7.22 -26.12 46.51
N ILE A 40 6.75 -26.43 45.30
CA ILE A 40 6.27 -27.77 44.95
C ILE A 40 7.46 -28.75 44.86
N GLY A 41 8.60 -28.32 44.31
CA GLY A 41 9.84 -29.10 44.29
C GLY A 41 10.33 -29.45 45.70
N ARG A 42 10.41 -28.47 46.60
CA ARG A 42 10.77 -28.73 48.01
C ARG A 42 9.81 -29.70 48.71
N LEU A 43 8.51 -29.61 48.39
CA LEU A 43 7.49 -30.53 48.90
C LEU A 43 7.70 -31.95 48.36
N MET A 44 8.00 -32.11 47.07
CA MET A 44 8.32 -33.40 46.44
C MET A 44 9.56 -34.05 47.06
N THR A 45 10.64 -33.28 47.22
CA THR A 45 11.88 -33.76 47.84
C THR A 45 11.68 -34.17 49.31
N SER A 46 10.81 -33.45 50.04
CA SER A 46 10.53 -33.76 51.45
C SER A 46 9.63 -34.96 51.66
N LEU A 47 8.75 -35.27 50.71
CA LEU A 47 7.77 -36.34 50.84
C LEU A 47 8.22 -37.66 50.20
N GLU A 48 9.21 -37.63 49.29
CA GLU A 48 9.64 -38.79 48.50
C GLU A 48 8.48 -39.54 47.81
N VAL A 49 7.34 -38.86 47.58
CA VAL A 49 6.15 -39.45 46.95
C VAL A 49 5.98 -38.94 45.53
N GLU A 50 5.93 -39.88 44.59
CA GLU A 50 5.44 -39.70 43.23
C GLU A 50 4.34 -40.74 42.97
N PRO A 51 3.14 -40.38 42.45
CA PRO A 51 2.66 -39.06 42.01
C PRO A 51 1.98 -38.23 43.11
N ILE A 52 2.09 -36.89 43.01
CA ILE A 52 1.36 -35.96 43.89
C ILE A 52 0.01 -35.59 43.27
N GLU A 53 -1.08 -36.02 43.91
CA GLU A 53 -2.44 -35.57 43.60
C GLU A 53 -2.98 -34.73 44.78
N HIS A 54 -2.83 -33.41 44.70
CA HIS A 54 -3.35 -32.52 45.74
C HIS A 54 -4.13 -31.33 45.15
N PRO A 55 -5.34 -31.00 45.66
CA PRO A 55 -6.18 -29.92 45.11
C PRO A 55 -5.50 -28.55 45.09
N TRP A 56 -4.61 -28.27 46.06
CA TRP A 56 -3.85 -27.02 46.09
C TRP A 56 -2.84 -26.91 44.94
N VAL A 57 -2.23 -28.03 44.52
CA VAL A 57 -1.30 -28.06 43.37
C VAL A 57 -2.07 -27.74 42.09
N ALA A 58 -3.23 -28.37 41.89
CA ALA A 58 -4.10 -28.06 40.75
C ALA A 58 -4.56 -26.59 40.73
N ARG A 59 -4.93 -26.00 41.89
CA ARG A 59 -5.28 -24.57 41.98
C ARG A 59 -4.09 -23.66 41.68
N SER A 60 -2.90 -24.03 42.12
CA SER A 60 -1.67 -23.26 41.89
C SER A 60 -1.33 -23.24 40.40
N ILE A 61 -1.42 -24.40 39.73
CA ILE A 61 -1.25 -24.54 38.27
C ILE A 61 -2.32 -23.73 37.51
N ALA A 62 -3.58 -23.77 37.92
CA ALA A 62 -4.65 -22.98 37.29
C ALA A 62 -4.41 -21.46 37.44
N SER A 63 -3.96 -21.01 38.62
CA SER A 63 -3.58 -19.60 38.83
C SER A 63 -2.39 -19.19 37.97
N ALA A 64 -1.43 -20.09 37.82
CA ALA A 64 -0.28 -19.94 36.95
C ALA A 64 -0.71 -19.75 35.49
N GLN A 65 -1.51 -20.67 34.96
CA GLN A 65 -2.06 -20.57 33.61
C GLN A 65 -2.83 -19.26 33.40
N LYS A 66 -3.65 -18.84 34.37
CA LYS A 66 -4.37 -17.55 34.29
C LYS A 66 -3.42 -16.35 34.20
N LYS A 67 -2.28 -16.38 34.91
CA LYS A 67 -1.27 -15.32 34.84
C LYS A 67 -0.60 -15.27 33.45
N VAL A 68 -0.24 -16.41 32.88
CA VAL A 68 0.33 -16.49 31.52
C VAL A 68 -0.69 -16.07 30.46
N GLU A 69 -1.95 -16.50 30.59
CA GLU A 69 -3.03 -16.01 29.74
C GLU A 69 -3.18 -14.48 29.85
N GLY A 70 -3.04 -13.92 31.06
CA GLY A 70 -2.99 -12.47 31.30
C GLY A 70 -1.83 -11.79 30.59
N MET A 71 -0.59 -12.31 30.73
CA MET A 71 0.58 -11.75 30.03
C MET A 71 0.41 -11.75 28.50
N HIS A 72 -0.12 -12.83 27.92
CA HIS A 72 -0.40 -12.88 26.49
C HIS A 72 -1.56 -11.97 26.09
N PHE A 73 -2.56 -11.80 26.95
CA PHE A 73 -3.64 -10.85 26.74
C PHE A 73 -3.10 -9.42 26.71
N ASP A 74 -2.27 -9.04 27.67
CA ASP A 74 -1.67 -7.70 27.74
C ASP A 74 -0.77 -7.42 26.53
N ALA A 75 0.07 -8.40 26.14
CA ALA A 75 0.88 -8.28 24.93
C ALA A 75 0.04 -8.06 23.67
N ARG A 76 -1.07 -8.79 23.51
CA ARG A 76 -1.99 -8.61 22.37
C ARG A 76 -2.74 -7.29 22.45
N LYS A 77 -3.19 -6.90 23.64
CA LYS A 77 -3.85 -5.62 23.86
C LYS A 77 -2.95 -4.48 23.40
N HIS A 78 -1.67 -4.49 23.80
CA HIS A 78 -0.72 -3.50 23.32
C HIS A 78 -0.60 -3.49 21.80
N VAL A 79 -0.43 -4.64 21.14
CA VAL A 79 -0.38 -4.71 19.66
C VAL A 79 -1.65 -4.13 19.02
N VAL A 80 -2.82 -4.47 19.54
CA VAL A 80 -4.11 -3.94 19.05
C VAL A 80 -4.19 -2.43 19.21
N GLU A 81 -3.70 -1.87 20.32
CA GLU A 81 -3.73 -0.42 20.55
C GLU A 81 -2.88 0.38 19.55
N TYR A 82 -1.76 -0.17 19.08
CA TYR A 82 -0.97 0.42 17.99
C TYR A 82 -1.68 0.24 16.63
N ASP A 83 -2.19 -0.97 16.37
CA ASP A 83 -2.89 -1.29 15.12
C ASP A 83 -4.18 -0.48 14.95
N ASP A 84 -4.87 -0.12 16.02
CA ASP A 84 -6.09 0.69 15.99
C ASP A 84 -5.86 2.07 15.36
N VAL A 85 -4.67 2.67 15.60
CA VAL A 85 -4.28 3.96 14.99
C VAL A 85 -4.12 3.79 13.48
N MET A 86 -3.33 2.78 13.08
CA MET A 86 -3.09 2.47 11.67
C MET A 86 -4.37 2.08 10.93
N ASN A 87 -5.28 1.38 11.61
CA ASN A 87 -6.55 0.96 11.02
C ASN A 87 -7.46 2.15 10.71
N LYS A 88 -7.55 3.15 11.62
CA LYS A 88 -8.31 4.39 11.36
C LYS A 88 -7.74 5.17 10.18
N GLN A 89 -6.42 5.32 10.13
CA GLN A 89 -5.75 5.99 9.00
C GLN A 89 -5.97 5.25 7.68
N ARG A 90 -5.87 3.92 7.69
CA ARG A 90 -6.15 3.08 6.53
C ARG A 90 -7.59 3.25 6.03
N GLN A 91 -8.56 3.32 6.93
CA GLN A 91 -9.96 3.57 6.56
C GLN A 91 -10.10 4.88 5.79
N ILE A 92 -9.51 5.97 6.29
CA ILE A 92 -9.54 7.28 5.63
C ILE A 92 -8.92 7.22 4.23
N VAL A 93 -7.72 6.63 4.11
CA VAL A 93 -7.02 6.53 2.81
C VAL A 93 -7.80 5.66 1.82
N TYR A 94 -8.38 4.55 2.30
CA TYR A 94 -9.13 3.63 1.45
C TYR A 94 -10.48 4.20 1.02
N GLU A 95 -11.13 4.98 1.88
CA GLU A 95 -12.33 5.72 1.53
C GLU A 95 -12.02 6.75 0.44
N GLU A 96 -10.95 7.52 0.58
CA GLU A 96 -10.56 8.50 -0.42
C GLU A 96 -10.21 7.85 -1.77
N ARG A 97 -9.42 6.76 -1.72
CA ARG A 97 -9.10 5.95 -2.90
C ARG A 97 -10.37 5.39 -3.57
N ARG A 98 -11.35 4.96 -2.79
CA ARG A 98 -12.62 4.44 -3.30
C ARG A 98 -13.43 5.54 -3.99
N LYS A 99 -13.52 6.74 -3.43
CA LYS A 99 -14.22 7.88 -4.07
C LYS A 99 -13.66 8.17 -5.47
N ILE A 100 -12.34 8.15 -5.62
CA ILE A 100 -11.67 8.38 -6.91
C ILE A 100 -12.02 7.26 -7.92
N LEU A 101 -12.02 6.00 -7.46
CA LEU A 101 -12.38 4.84 -8.29
C LEU A 101 -13.85 4.82 -8.70
N GLU A 102 -14.75 5.29 -7.84
CA GLU A 102 -16.20 5.38 -8.10
C GLU A 102 -16.57 6.55 -9.03
N GLY A 103 -15.59 7.33 -9.47
CA GLY A 103 -15.78 8.40 -10.44
C GLY A 103 -16.17 9.75 -9.82
N ALA A 104 -15.74 10.01 -8.58
CA ALA A 104 -15.83 11.35 -8.00
C ALA A 104 -15.16 12.41 -8.90
N ASP A 105 -15.56 13.67 -8.72
CA ASP A 105 -15.03 14.82 -9.45
C ASP A 105 -13.55 15.06 -9.09
N ALA A 106 -12.65 14.45 -9.87
CA ALA A 106 -11.21 14.55 -9.68
C ALA A 106 -10.71 15.99 -9.90
N ARG A 107 -11.25 16.68 -10.92
CA ARG A 107 -10.93 18.09 -11.18
C ARG A 107 -11.30 18.97 -10.00
N GLY A 108 -12.51 18.83 -9.45
CA GLY A 108 -12.96 19.57 -8.27
C GLY A 108 -12.02 19.37 -7.08
N ASN A 109 -11.63 18.12 -6.81
CA ASN A 109 -10.69 17.80 -5.73
C ASN A 109 -9.32 18.45 -5.96
N ILE A 110 -8.75 18.33 -7.17
CA ILE A 110 -7.46 18.93 -7.52
C ILE A 110 -7.50 20.46 -7.34
N MET A 111 -8.57 21.11 -7.79
CA MET A 111 -8.73 22.56 -7.63
C MET A 111 -8.87 22.97 -6.15
N GLY A 112 -9.52 22.14 -5.33
CA GLY A 112 -9.52 22.30 -3.88
C GLY A 112 -8.08 22.31 -3.32
N TYR A 113 -7.28 21.31 -3.67
CA TYR A 113 -5.88 21.22 -3.23
C TYR A 113 -5.03 22.40 -3.71
N VAL A 114 -5.23 22.86 -4.95
CA VAL A 114 -4.55 24.05 -5.47
C VAL A 114 -4.86 25.28 -4.62
N ARG A 115 -6.14 25.50 -4.28
CA ARG A 115 -6.56 26.64 -3.44
C ARG A 115 -5.95 26.56 -2.05
N GLU A 116 -5.93 25.38 -1.43
CA GLU A 116 -5.34 25.18 -0.10
C GLU A 116 -3.82 25.43 -0.09
N ILE A 117 -3.08 24.98 -1.11
CA ILE A 117 -1.65 25.24 -1.25
C ILE A 117 -1.37 26.74 -1.43
N ILE A 118 -2.18 27.42 -2.25
CA ILE A 118 -2.06 28.88 -2.43
C ILE A 118 -2.33 29.60 -1.11
N GLN A 119 -3.39 29.24 -0.40
CA GLN A 119 -3.73 29.84 0.89
C GLN A 119 -2.59 29.65 1.91
N LYS A 120 -2.07 28.42 2.06
CA LYS A 120 -0.93 28.13 2.95
C LYS A 120 0.30 28.96 2.59
N GLY A 121 0.58 29.12 1.29
CA GLY A 121 1.69 29.97 0.82
C GLY A 121 1.49 31.44 1.17
N VAL A 122 0.30 31.98 0.91
CA VAL A 122 -0.04 33.38 1.23
C VAL A 122 0.02 33.62 2.74
N ASP A 123 -0.56 32.74 3.56
CA ASP A 123 -0.54 32.85 5.01
C ASP A 123 0.90 32.86 5.55
N GLN A 124 1.81 32.08 4.94
CA GLN A 124 3.19 31.99 5.37
C GLN A 124 4.02 33.23 4.99
N HIS A 125 3.84 33.77 3.78
CA HIS A 125 4.69 34.83 3.21
C HIS A 125 4.08 36.25 3.28
N CYS A 126 2.77 36.37 3.54
CA CYS A 126 2.02 37.62 3.56
C CYS A 126 1.39 37.92 4.94
N GLN A 127 2.11 37.64 6.03
CA GLN A 127 1.62 37.82 7.41
C GLN A 127 1.42 39.29 7.82
N SER A 128 2.11 40.22 7.17
CA SER A 128 2.05 41.64 7.51
C SER A 128 0.74 42.27 7.07
N ARG A 129 0.23 43.24 7.83
CA ARG A 129 -0.95 44.04 7.45
C ARG A 129 -0.66 44.95 6.25
N HIS A 130 0.61 45.28 6.01
CA HIS A 130 1.01 46.15 4.91
C HIS A 130 1.60 45.32 3.77
N ALA A 131 1.04 45.46 2.57
CA ALA A 131 1.45 44.70 1.39
C ALA A 131 2.91 44.94 0.98
N GLU A 132 3.47 46.10 1.29
CA GLU A 132 4.87 46.46 1.04
C GLU A 132 5.87 45.54 1.78
N ASN A 133 5.43 44.93 2.89
CA ASN A 133 6.26 44.03 3.70
C ASN A 133 6.06 42.55 3.33
N TRP A 134 5.29 42.25 2.29
CA TRP A 134 5.07 40.86 1.86
C TRP A 134 6.27 40.32 1.10
N ASP A 135 6.64 39.09 1.41
CA ASP A 135 7.69 38.36 0.70
C ASP A 135 7.13 37.71 -0.56
N LEU A 136 6.83 38.53 -1.57
CA LEU A 136 6.28 38.06 -2.84
C LEU A 136 7.26 37.16 -3.62
N GLU A 137 8.56 37.43 -3.50
CA GLU A 137 9.59 36.61 -4.14
C GLU A 137 9.63 35.20 -3.52
N GLY A 138 9.59 35.10 -2.19
CA GLY A 138 9.49 33.83 -1.48
C GLY A 138 8.20 33.09 -1.78
N LEU A 139 7.07 33.78 -1.87
CA LEU A 139 5.78 33.19 -2.24
C LEU A 139 5.83 32.56 -3.64
N VAL A 140 6.29 33.30 -4.65
CA VAL A 140 6.40 32.79 -6.03
C VAL A 140 7.37 31.60 -6.08
N LYS A 141 8.49 31.68 -5.35
CA LYS A 141 9.45 30.58 -5.25
C LYS A 141 8.82 29.33 -4.62
N TYR A 142 8.06 29.48 -3.53
CA TYR A 142 7.33 28.39 -2.89
C TYR A 142 6.32 27.75 -3.85
N LEU A 143 5.47 28.56 -4.48
CA LEU A 143 4.41 28.07 -5.37
C LEU A 143 4.94 27.46 -6.66
N SER A 144 6.10 27.91 -7.18
CA SER A 144 6.73 27.35 -8.38
C SER A 144 7.11 25.86 -8.25
N ALA A 145 7.20 25.33 -7.03
CA ALA A 145 7.43 23.91 -6.79
C ALA A 145 6.22 23.04 -7.20
N TYR A 146 5.01 23.62 -7.20
CA TYR A 146 3.75 22.90 -7.41
C TYR A 146 2.98 23.39 -8.65
N LEU A 147 3.00 24.70 -8.89
CA LEU A 147 2.25 25.36 -9.94
C LEU A 147 3.17 25.78 -11.10
N PRO A 148 2.65 25.87 -12.33
CA PRO A 148 3.41 26.30 -13.49
C PRO A 148 3.59 27.82 -13.51
N LEU A 149 4.24 28.37 -12.48
CA LEU A 149 4.57 29.79 -12.37
C LEU A 149 6.01 30.02 -12.85
N ALA A 150 6.19 30.93 -13.81
CA ALA A 150 7.52 31.31 -14.26
C ALA A 150 8.24 32.13 -13.16
N PRO A 151 9.56 31.95 -12.97
CA PRO A 151 10.34 32.83 -12.11
C PRO A 151 10.20 34.29 -12.58
N GLY A 152 9.83 35.19 -11.66
CA GLY A 152 9.59 36.60 -11.98
C GLY A 152 8.17 36.94 -12.46
N THR A 153 7.21 36.01 -12.32
CA THR A 153 5.78 36.32 -12.51
C THR A 153 5.40 37.46 -11.57
N GLN A 154 5.02 38.61 -12.14
CA GLN A 154 4.58 39.77 -11.37
C GLN A 154 3.13 39.59 -10.95
N VAL A 155 2.87 39.76 -9.66
CA VAL A 155 1.52 39.82 -9.12
C VAL A 155 0.93 41.18 -9.50
N PRO A 156 -0.27 41.24 -10.09
CA PRO A 156 -0.89 42.52 -10.43
C PRO A 156 -1.10 43.40 -9.19
N ASP A 157 -0.83 44.71 -9.32
CA ASP A 157 -1.02 45.68 -8.22
C ASP A 157 -2.47 45.69 -7.68
N GLU A 158 -3.44 45.39 -8.53
CA GLU A 158 -4.86 45.25 -8.17
C GLU A 158 -5.10 44.09 -7.17
N ALA A 159 -4.33 43.00 -7.27
CA ALA A 159 -4.42 41.89 -6.35
C ALA A 159 -3.86 42.25 -4.97
N LEU A 160 -2.81 43.10 -4.92
CA LEU A 160 -2.20 43.58 -3.68
C LEU A 160 -3.12 44.56 -2.92
N GLN A 161 -3.91 45.36 -3.64
CA GLN A 161 -4.86 46.31 -3.04
C GLN A 161 -6.01 45.61 -2.31
N ASN A 162 -6.40 44.42 -2.76
CA ASN A 162 -7.50 43.64 -2.21
C ASN A 162 -7.08 42.75 -1.01
N GLY A 163 -5.86 42.91 -0.51
CA GLY A 163 -5.38 42.15 0.64
C GLY A 163 -5.03 40.69 0.30
N PRO A 164 -4.77 39.85 1.32
CA PRO A 164 -4.40 38.45 1.15
C PRO A 164 -5.43 37.65 0.36
N GLU A 165 -6.72 37.91 0.57
CA GLU A 165 -7.81 37.24 -0.14
C GLU A 165 -7.78 37.56 -1.64
N GLY A 166 -7.53 38.82 -2.00
CA GLY A 166 -7.38 39.22 -3.41
C GLY A 166 -6.19 38.54 -4.08
N LEU A 167 -5.09 38.35 -3.36
CA LEU A 167 -3.92 37.62 -3.83
C LEU A 167 -4.23 36.13 -4.07
N VAL A 168 -4.94 35.49 -3.13
CA VAL A 168 -5.37 34.09 -3.26
C VAL A 168 -6.24 33.91 -4.51
N GLU A 169 -7.25 34.76 -4.71
CA GLU A 169 -8.13 34.63 -5.88
C GLU A 169 -7.38 34.88 -7.20
N ASN A 170 -6.45 35.83 -7.24
CA ASN A 170 -5.66 36.10 -8.44
C ASN A 170 -4.75 34.92 -8.81
N LEU A 171 -4.03 34.36 -7.83
CA LEU A 171 -3.18 33.21 -8.01
C LEU A 171 -4.00 31.97 -8.38
N PHE A 172 -5.16 31.79 -7.76
CA PHE A 172 -6.06 30.67 -8.05
C PHE A 172 -6.64 30.77 -9.47
N ALA A 173 -7.04 31.97 -9.91
CA ALA A 173 -7.49 32.21 -11.28
C ALA A 173 -6.39 31.89 -12.29
N SER A 174 -5.15 32.33 -12.02
CA SER A 174 -3.98 32.03 -12.87
C SER A 174 -3.68 30.52 -12.94
N ALA A 175 -3.77 29.82 -11.81
CA ALA A 175 -3.58 28.37 -11.75
C ALA A 175 -4.70 27.60 -12.47
N SER A 176 -5.94 28.10 -12.38
CA SER A 176 -7.11 27.54 -13.07
C SER A 176 -6.98 27.69 -14.58
N GLU A 177 -6.58 28.87 -15.07
CA GLU A 177 -6.33 29.10 -16.50
C GLU A 177 -5.20 28.20 -17.02
N ALA A 178 -4.11 28.06 -16.25
CA ALA A 178 -3.02 27.16 -16.61
C ALA A 178 -3.48 25.69 -16.68
N TYR A 179 -4.44 25.30 -15.83
CA TYR A 179 -5.03 23.98 -15.87
C TYR A 179 -5.92 23.80 -17.09
N ASP A 180 -6.74 24.79 -17.43
CA ASP A 180 -7.60 24.74 -18.62
C ASP A 180 -6.77 24.58 -19.90
N ARG A 181 -5.67 25.33 -20.03
CA ARG A 181 -4.69 25.12 -21.12
C ARG A 181 -4.14 23.70 -21.12
N LYS A 182 -3.91 23.11 -19.94
CA LYS A 182 -3.45 21.74 -19.82
C LYS A 182 -4.49 20.72 -20.31
N VAL A 183 -5.76 20.96 -20.01
CA VAL A 183 -6.87 20.14 -20.50
C VAL A 183 -6.95 20.20 -22.03
N GLU A 184 -6.75 21.37 -22.61
CA GLU A 184 -6.70 21.55 -24.07
C GLU A 184 -5.52 20.80 -24.72
N GLU A 185 -4.33 20.87 -24.12
CA GLU A 185 -3.13 20.15 -24.59
C GLU A 185 -3.32 18.62 -24.58
N VAL A 186 -3.87 18.09 -23.48
CA VAL A 186 -4.04 16.65 -23.28
C VAL A 186 -5.25 16.12 -24.07
N GLY A 187 -6.34 16.89 -24.08
CA GLY A 187 -7.64 16.54 -24.60
C GLY A 187 -8.66 16.22 -23.50
N THR A 188 -9.89 16.71 -23.67
CA THR A 188 -11.01 16.60 -22.72
C THR A 188 -11.40 15.17 -22.36
N ASP A 189 -11.19 14.23 -23.29
CA ASP A 189 -11.57 12.82 -23.08
C ASP A 189 -10.52 12.05 -22.25
N LEU A 190 -9.25 12.44 -22.40
CA LEU A 190 -8.12 11.77 -21.75
C LEU A 190 -7.82 12.37 -20.37
N MET A 191 -8.04 13.68 -20.19
CA MET A 191 -7.69 14.37 -18.96
C MET A 191 -8.33 13.76 -17.70
N PRO A 192 -9.63 13.38 -17.67
CA PRO A 192 -10.21 12.71 -16.50
C PRO A 192 -9.57 11.35 -16.17
N MET A 193 -9.04 10.64 -17.18
CA MET A 193 -8.30 9.40 -16.95
C MET A 193 -6.92 9.70 -16.37
N VAL A 194 -6.25 10.75 -16.86
CA VAL A 194 -4.96 11.22 -16.35
C VAL A 194 -5.07 11.70 -14.91
N GLU A 195 -6.07 12.51 -14.58
CA GLU A 195 -6.33 13.00 -13.22
C GLU A 195 -6.47 11.83 -12.24
N ARG A 196 -7.34 10.85 -12.55
CA ARG A 196 -7.54 9.67 -11.70
C ARG A 196 -6.27 8.83 -11.56
N ASP A 197 -5.54 8.61 -12.66
CA ASP A 197 -4.30 7.83 -12.64
C ASP A 197 -3.23 8.52 -11.78
N VAL A 198 -3.05 9.84 -11.93
CA VAL A 198 -2.10 10.62 -11.13
C VAL A 198 -2.49 10.60 -9.65
N MET A 199 -3.76 10.82 -9.32
CA MET A 199 -4.23 10.77 -7.93
C MET A 199 -3.99 9.40 -7.31
N LEU A 200 -4.44 8.32 -7.96
CA LEU A 200 -4.33 6.96 -7.42
C LEU A 200 -2.88 6.52 -7.26
N ARG A 201 -2.03 6.75 -8.27
CA ARG A 201 -0.60 6.40 -8.18
C ARG A 201 0.11 7.17 -7.08
N THR A 202 -0.20 8.46 -6.94
CA THR A 202 0.41 9.31 -5.91
C THR A 202 -0.01 8.85 -4.52
N ILE A 203 -1.32 8.61 -4.29
CA ILE A 203 -1.83 8.10 -3.02
C ILE A 203 -1.21 6.75 -2.69
N ASP A 204 -1.21 5.80 -3.63
CA ASP A 204 -0.69 4.44 -3.39
C ASP A 204 0.80 4.47 -3.06
N TRP A 205 1.61 5.28 -3.78
CA TRP A 205 3.04 5.40 -3.51
C TRP A 205 3.33 6.05 -2.15
N GLN A 206 2.71 7.20 -1.86
CA GLN A 206 2.91 7.92 -0.60
C GLN A 206 2.43 7.09 0.61
N TRP A 207 1.33 6.35 0.46
CA TRP A 207 0.82 5.47 1.51
C TRP A 207 1.77 4.30 1.81
N MET A 208 2.35 3.65 0.79
CA MET A 208 3.35 2.59 1.00
C MET A 208 4.59 3.11 1.74
N GLU A 209 5.06 4.29 1.36
CA GLU A 209 6.19 4.96 2.01
C GLU A 209 5.87 5.30 3.48
N TYR A 210 4.67 5.83 3.74
CA TYR A 210 4.18 6.08 5.09
C TYR A 210 4.09 4.82 5.95
N LEU A 211 3.56 3.71 5.41
CA LEU A 211 3.50 2.43 6.13
C LEU A 211 4.89 1.96 6.57
N THR A 212 5.90 2.16 5.72
CA THR A 212 7.29 1.81 6.02
C THR A 212 7.84 2.70 7.14
N GLN A 213 7.60 4.01 7.07
CA GLN A 213 7.98 4.94 8.15
C GLN A 213 7.30 4.61 9.47
N MET A 214 6.02 4.23 9.45
CA MET A 214 5.26 3.85 10.64
C MET A 214 5.75 2.55 11.29
N GLU A 215 6.22 1.57 10.50
CA GLU A 215 6.85 0.36 11.05
C GLU A 215 8.13 0.72 11.80
N HIS A 216 9.03 1.49 11.17
CA HIS A 216 10.26 1.95 11.82
C HIS A 216 9.99 2.80 13.06
N PHE A 217 8.99 3.66 13.00
CA PHE A 217 8.58 4.47 14.13
C PHE A 217 8.07 3.61 15.30
N ARG A 218 7.29 2.57 15.02
CA ARG A 218 6.80 1.63 16.03
C ARG A 218 7.94 0.85 16.70
N GLU A 219 8.96 0.45 15.95
CA GLU A 219 10.15 -0.21 16.52
C GLU A 219 10.96 0.74 17.42
N GLY A 220 11.05 2.02 17.07
CA GLY A 220 11.82 3.04 17.80
C GLY A 220 11.12 3.64 19.03
N ILE A 221 9.79 3.69 19.06
CA ILE A 221 9.04 4.43 20.09
C ILE A 221 9.24 3.89 21.51
N GLY A 222 9.57 2.60 21.64
CA GLY A 222 9.86 1.96 22.94
C GLY A 222 10.98 2.65 23.72
N LEU A 223 11.91 3.33 23.03
CA LEU A 223 12.98 4.09 23.68
C LEU A 223 12.47 5.33 24.43
N ARG A 224 11.29 5.87 24.11
CA ARG A 224 10.70 7.01 24.86
C ARG A 224 10.29 6.63 26.28
N ALA A 225 10.13 5.34 26.58
CA ALA A 225 9.87 4.85 27.94
C ALA A 225 10.99 5.21 28.93
N TYR A 226 12.24 5.36 28.45
CA TYR A 226 13.36 5.81 29.29
C TYR A 226 13.16 7.23 29.86
N GLY A 227 12.39 8.07 29.17
CA GLY A 227 12.03 9.41 29.61
C GLY A 227 10.80 9.48 30.52
N GLN A 228 10.32 8.34 31.04
CA GLN A 228 9.09 8.23 31.85
C GLN A 228 7.82 8.71 31.12
N ARG A 229 7.84 8.73 29.78
CA ARG A 229 6.65 8.98 28.96
C ARG A 229 6.02 7.67 28.52
N ASP A 230 4.70 7.64 28.42
CA ASP A 230 3.98 6.48 27.90
C ASP A 230 4.20 6.38 26.38
N PRO A 231 4.88 5.32 25.87
CA PRO A 231 5.16 5.16 24.45
C PRO A 231 3.90 5.14 23.58
N LEU A 232 2.77 4.63 24.10
CA LEU A 232 1.54 4.53 23.32
C LEU A 232 0.91 5.90 23.08
N VAL A 233 0.98 6.79 24.07
CA VAL A 233 0.45 8.16 23.94
C VAL A 233 1.33 8.96 22.98
N GLU A 234 2.64 8.87 23.13
CA GLU A 234 3.61 9.50 22.22
C GLU A 234 3.43 8.99 20.79
N TYR A 235 3.26 7.67 20.61
CA TYR A 235 2.98 7.07 19.31
C TYR A 235 1.71 7.67 18.68
N LYS A 236 0.61 7.77 19.43
CA LYS A 236 -0.66 8.29 18.91
C LYS A 236 -0.54 9.75 18.44
N ASN A 237 0.15 10.58 19.21
CA ASN A 237 0.33 11.99 18.89
C ASN A 237 1.19 12.17 17.63
N GLU A 238 2.36 11.54 17.60
CA GLU A 238 3.27 11.65 16.45
C GLU A 238 2.67 10.99 15.19
N ALA A 239 2.00 9.83 15.32
CA ALA A 239 1.34 9.17 14.21
C ALA A 239 0.27 10.06 13.58
N PHE A 240 -0.42 10.89 14.38
CA PHE A 240 -1.39 11.87 13.88
C PHE A 240 -0.70 12.99 13.11
N GLU A 241 0.40 13.54 13.64
CA GLU A 241 1.21 14.56 12.97
C GLU A 241 1.76 14.04 11.63
N MET A 242 2.43 12.88 11.64
CA MET A 242 2.96 12.23 10.44
C MET A 242 1.86 11.92 9.41
N PHE A 243 0.65 11.59 9.85
CA PHE A 243 -0.47 11.36 8.94
C PHE A 243 -1.00 12.65 8.30
N ASN A 244 -1.04 13.76 9.03
CA ASN A 244 -1.40 15.05 8.44
C ASN A 244 -0.33 15.52 7.46
N GLU A 245 0.96 15.34 7.77
CA GLU A 245 2.05 15.59 6.83
C GLU A 245 1.97 14.71 5.58
N LEU A 246 1.58 13.44 5.73
CA LEU A 246 1.32 12.55 4.59
C LEU A 246 0.20 13.13 3.71
N ARG A 247 -0.91 13.58 4.29
CA ARG A 247 -2.03 14.16 3.54
C ARG A 247 -1.60 15.40 2.77
N ASP A 248 -0.94 16.33 3.44
CA ASP A 248 -0.40 17.54 2.82
C ASP A 248 0.56 17.20 1.66
N ARG A 249 1.42 16.19 1.87
CA ARG A 249 2.38 15.73 0.85
C ARG A 249 1.68 15.08 -0.34
N ILE A 250 0.61 14.30 -0.11
CA ILE A 250 -0.20 13.70 -1.17
C ILE A 250 -0.83 14.81 -2.02
N GLU A 251 -1.52 15.76 -1.38
CA GLU A 251 -2.20 16.87 -2.04
C GLU A 251 -1.22 17.70 -2.89
N ALA A 252 -0.08 18.08 -2.30
CA ALA A 252 0.98 18.81 -2.98
C ALA A 252 1.60 18.03 -4.15
N SER A 253 1.82 16.71 -3.98
CA SER A 253 2.38 15.85 -5.02
C SER A 253 1.40 15.65 -6.17
N ILE A 254 0.09 15.51 -5.89
CA ILE A 254 -0.95 15.41 -6.92
C ILE A 254 -0.94 16.68 -7.77
N VAL A 255 -1.00 17.86 -7.14
CA VAL A 255 -0.98 19.14 -7.85
C VAL A 255 0.27 19.27 -8.72
N ALA A 256 1.45 19.05 -8.16
CA ALA A 256 2.71 19.12 -8.90
C ALA A 256 2.76 18.16 -10.09
N ASN A 257 2.30 16.92 -9.91
CA ASN A 257 2.32 15.90 -10.94
C ASN A 257 1.33 16.22 -12.06
N VAL A 258 0.12 16.68 -11.74
CA VAL A 258 -0.91 16.99 -12.75
C VAL A 258 -0.46 18.08 -13.71
N TYR A 259 0.15 19.17 -13.21
CA TYR A 259 0.67 20.23 -14.07
C TYR A 259 1.89 19.81 -14.89
N ARG A 260 2.67 18.83 -14.40
CA ARG A 260 3.90 18.34 -15.07
C ARG A 260 3.65 17.19 -16.05
N VAL A 261 2.48 16.57 -16.06
CA VAL A 261 2.18 15.44 -16.95
C VAL A 261 2.39 15.84 -18.41
N GLN A 262 3.14 15.02 -19.15
CA GLN A 262 3.25 15.10 -20.60
C GLN A 262 2.70 13.82 -21.19
N VAL A 263 1.61 13.92 -21.97
CA VAL A 263 1.01 12.77 -22.62
C VAL A 263 1.76 12.50 -23.92
N GLN A 264 2.62 11.47 -23.90
CA GLN A 264 3.20 10.95 -25.13
C GLN A 264 2.13 10.18 -25.90
N ARG A 265 1.63 10.77 -26.98
CA ARG A 265 0.81 10.05 -27.95
C ARG A 265 1.71 9.03 -28.63
N ASN A 266 1.56 7.75 -28.28
CA ASN A 266 2.18 6.67 -29.04
C ASN A 266 1.69 6.78 -30.49
N ALA A 267 2.56 7.29 -31.37
CA ALA A 267 2.27 7.32 -32.80
C ALA A 267 2.07 5.88 -33.28
N PRO A 268 1.07 5.61 -34.14
CA PRO A 268 0.92 4.29 -34.72
C PRO A 268 2.24 3.88 -35.39
N PRO A 269 2.70 2.63 -35.21
CA PRO A 269 3.97 2.19 -35.76
C PRO A 269 4.00 2.46 -37.28
N PRO A 270 5.13 2.95 -37.83
CA PRO A 270 5.21 3.23 -39.26
C PRO A 270 4.84 1.98 -40.06
N PRO A 271 4.13 2.13 -41.19
CA PRO A 271 3.74 1.00 -42.02
C PRO A 271 5.00 0.22 -42.41
N ALA A 272 4.93 -1.12 -42.31
CA ALA A 272 6.05 -1.98 -42.65
C ALA A 272 6.53 -1.68 -44.08
N PRO A 273 7.84 -1.55 -44.32
CA PRO A 273 8.36 -1.29 -45.66
C PRO A 273 7.90 -2.41 -46.60
N PRO A 274 7.54 -2.08 -47.87
CA PRO A 274 7.14 -3.09 -48.83
C PRO A 274 8.26 -4.10 -48.98
N LEU A 275 7.93 -5.40 -48.87
CA LEU A 275 8.85 -6.50 -49.14
C LEU A 275 9.29 -6.40 -50.61
N VAL A 276 10.42 -5.74 -50.86
CA VAL A 276 11.08 -5.80 -52.16
C VAL A 276 11.59 -7.22 -52.31
N ARG A 277 10.92 -8.00 -53.16
CA ARG A 277 11.34 -9.35 -53.53
C ARG A 277 12.73 -9.24 -54.15
N GLN A 278 13.75 -9.64 -53.40
CA GLN A 278 15.13 -9.63 -53.85
C GLN A 278 15.24 -10.64 -55.00
N MET A 279 15.18 -10.13 -56.24
CA MET A 279 15.39 -10.94 -57.43
C MET A 279 16.89 -11.23 -57.53
N THR A 280 17.26 -12.46 -57.21
CA THR A 280 18.62 -12.97 -57.36
C THR A 280 18.86 -13.25 -58.85
N GLU A 281 19.46 -12.29 -59.56
CA GLU A 281 20.06 -12.56 -60.86
C GLU A 281 21.29 -13.44 -60.66
N SER A 282 21.20 -14.70 -61.09
CA SER A 282 22.35 -15.60 -61.22
C SER A 282 22.94 -15.41 -62.61
N GLY A 283 24.06 -14.69 -62.73
CA GLY A 283 24.83 -14.57 -63.97
C GLY A 283 25.86 -15.72 -64.10
N PRO A 284 26.08 -16.29 -65.30
CA PRO A 284 26.96 -17.45 -65.49
C PRO A 284 28.39 -17.09 -65.94
N GLY A 285 29.35 -17.92 -65.52
CA GLY A 285 30.74 -17.99 -66.05
C GLY A 285 31.78 -17.34 -65.12
N GLU A 286 32.93 -17.95 -64.77
CA GLU A 286 33.66 -19.08 -65.35
C GLU A 286 34.54 -19.78 -64.29
N VAL A 287 34.79 -21.06 -64.59
CA VAL A 287 35.84 -22.04 -64.19
C VAL A 287 37.27 -21.45 -64.11
N ASP A 288 38.36 -22.04 -63.60
CA ASP A 288 38.78 -23.35 -63.06
C ASP A 288 40.19 -23.16 -62.43
N GLY A 289 40.64 -24.06 -61.55
CA GLY A 289 42.05 -24.51 -61.57
C GLY A 289 43.08 -24.07 -60.49
N SER A 290 43.39 -25.03 -59.61
CA SER A 290 44.72 -25.44 -59.11
C SER A 290 45.44 -24.74 -57.93
N ASN A 291 45.57 -25.53 -56.84
CA ASN A 291 46.68 -25.72 -55.89
C ASN A 291 47.49 -24.53 -55.36
N GLY A 292 47.36 -24.29 -54.05
CA GLY A 292 48.38 -23.58 -53.25
C GLY A 292 48.05 -23.62 -51.76
N ALA A 293 48.75 -24.47 -51.01
CA ALA A 293 48.64 -24.58 -49.55
C ALA A 293 49.07 -23.29 -48.83
N GLY A 294 48.32 -22.88 -47.80
CA GLY A 294 48.85 -21.93 -46.81
C GLY A 294 47.86 -20.99 -46.13
N ARG A 295 47.24 -21.46 -45.03
CA ARG A 295 47.15 -20.75 -43.73
C ARG A 295 46.81 -19.24 -43.73
N LYS A 296 45.64 -18.87 -43.21
CA LYS A 296 45.44 -18.39 -41.81
C LYS A 296 44.03 -17.83 -41.51
N ALA A 297 43.61 -18.12 -40.27
CA ALA A 297 42.81 -17.30 -39.37
C ALA A 297 41.31 -17.07 -39.67
N THR A 298 40.48 -17.99 -39.17
CA THR A 298 39.10 -17.67 -38.78
C THR A 298 39.13 -17.15 -37.34
N GLN A 299 39.04 -15.82 -37.17
CA GLN A 299 38.85 -15.20 -35.86
C GLN A 299 37.44 -14.60 -35.77
N GLN A 300 36.72 -15.07 -34.76
CA GLN A 300 35.44 -14.62 -34.24
C GLN A 300 35.13 -13.13 -34.43
N GLN A 301 33.93 -12.84 -34.94
CA GLN A 301 33.11 -11.75 -34.43
C GLN A 301 31.79 -12.32 -33.93
N ARG A 302 31.69 -12.40 -32.60
CA ARG A 302 30.43 -12.55 -31.87
C ARG A 302 29.61 -11.29 -32.09
N ARG A 303 28.41 -11.42 -32.66
CA ARG A 303 27.31 -10.47 -32.45
C ARG A 303 26.16 -11.21 -31.77
N ALA A 304 25.73 -10.64 -30.66
CA ALA A 304 24.72 -11.17 -29.77
C ALA A 304 23.36 -11.28 -30.47
N ALA A 305 22.71 -12.42 -30.27
CA ALA A 305 21.31 -12.63 -30.63
C ALA A 305 20.42 -11.94 -29.58
N PRO A 306 19.42 -11.13 -29.98
CA PRO A 306 18.34 -10.77 -29.07
C PRO A 306 17.42 -11.99 -28.90
N LEU A 307 17.15 -12.35 -27.65
CA LEU A 307 16.10 -13.31 -27.27
C LEU A 307 14.74 -12.72 -27.65
N GLY A 308 14.21 -13.18 -28.79
CA GLY A 308 12.83 -13.01 -29.18
C GLY A 308 11.96 -14.07 -28.51
N ALA A 309 11.14 -13.63 -27.54
CA ALA A 309 10.02 -14.37 -27.02
C ALA A 309 9.04 -14.71 -28.16
N GLY A 310 8.64 -15.97 -28.22
CA GLY A 310 7.70 -16.48 -29.20
C GLY A 310 6.33 -15.81 -29.07
N ALA A 311 5.87 -15.25 -30.19
CA ALA A 311 4.47 -14.96 -30.42
C ALA A 311 3.72 -16.28 -30.64
N MET A 312 2.69 -16.55 -29.85
CA MET A 312 1.57 -17.38 -30.27
C MET A 312 0.31 -16.53 -30.34
N ALA A 313 -0.34 -16.63 -31.49
CA ALA A 313 -1.56 -15.93 -31.84
C ALA A 313 -2.75 -16.41 -31.00
N VAL A 314 -3.65 -15.45 -30.78
CA VAL A 314 -4.96 -15.56 -30.12
C VAL A 314 -5.94 -16.30 -31.04
N PRO A 315 -6.99 -16.94 -30.47
CA PRO A 315 -8.31 -16.70 -31.04
C PRO A 315 -9.28 -16.11 -30.01
N ALA A 316 -10.13 -15.24 -30.55
CA ALA A 316 -11.04 -14.34 -29.88
C ALA A 316 -12.09 -15.01 -28.96
N GLY A 317 -12.53 -14.29 -27.94
CA GLY A 317 -13.71 -14.66 -27.15
C GLY A 317 -13.89 -13.86 -25.86
N ALA A 318 -14.55 -12.71 -25.98
CA ALA A 318 -15.45 -12.06 -25.00
C ALA A 318 -15.03 -11.88 -23.52
N ALA A 319 -15.02 -10.62 -23.12
CA ALA A 319 -14.92 -10.12 -21.75
C ALA A 319 -16.11 -10.54 -20.85
N ALA A 320 -15.83 -10.85 -19.57
CA ALA A 320 -16.77 -10.60 -18.46
C ALA A 320 -16.06 -10.65 -17.09
N SER A 321 -16.04 -9.49 -16.43
CA SER A 321 -16.08 -9.22 -14.98
C SER A 321 -15.80 -10.36 -13.98
N ALA A 322 -14.77 -10.16 -13.16
CA ALA A 322 -14.57 -10.89 -11.91
C ALA A 322 -15.66 -10.52 -10.88
N ALA A 323 -16.74 -11.29 -10.87
CA ALA A 323 -17.73 -11.28 -9.80
C ALA A 323 -17.27 -12.20 -8.65
N ALA A 324 -17.52 -11.74 -7.42
CA ALA A 324 -17.32 -12.50 -6.18
C ALA A 324 -17.80 -13.96 -6.32
N GLN A 325 -16.93 -14.91 -6.00
CA GLN A 325 -17.25 -16.34 -6.05
C GLN A 325 -18.33 -16.67 -5.01
N HIS A 326 -19.59 -16.59 -5.42
CA HIS A 326 -20.73 -17.11 -4.66
C HIS A 326 -20.68 -18.63 -4.72
N LYS A 327 -20.31 -19.29 -3.60
CA LYS A 327 -20.32 -20.75 -3.50
C LYS A 327 -21.77 -21.23 -3.58
N ILE A 328 -22.16 -21.84 -4.69
CA ILE A 328 -23.48 -22.48 -4.86
C ILE A 328 -23.68 -23.54 -3.77
N GLY A 329 -24.74 -23.39 -2.98
CA GLY A 329 -25.15 -24.33 -1.96
C GLY A 329 -25.76 -25.60 -2.56
N ARG A 330 -25.66 -26.72 -1.85
CA ARG A 330 -26.11 -28.04 -2.32
C ARG A 330 -27.58 -28.10 -2.75
N ASN A 331 -28.43 -27.20 -2.23
CA ASN A 331 -29.86 -27.11 -2.54
C ASN A 331 -30.24 -25.97 -3.49
N ASP A 332 -29.27 -25.15 -3.92
CA ASP A 332 -29.53 -23.99 -4.78
C ASP A 332 -29.86 -24.42 -6.21
N PRO A 333 -30.50 -23.55 -7.02
CA PRO A 333 -30.71 -23.81 -8.45
C PRO A 333 -29.38 -24.10 -9.15
N CYS A 334 -29.35 -25.14 -10.00
CA CYS A 334 -28.15 -25.49 -10.72
C CYS A 334 -27.81 -24.42 -11.77
N TRP A 335 -26.53 -24.07 -11.87
CA TRP A 335 -26.01 -23.07 -12.81
C TRP A 335 -26.23 -23.40 -14.31
N CYS A 336 -26.54 -24.65 -14.65
CA CYS A 336 -26.80 -25.09 -16.02
C CYS A 336 -28.19 -24.71 -16.57
N GLY A 337 -29.01 -23.98 -15.79
CA GLY A 337 -30.35 -23.55 -16.22
C GLY A 337 -31.41 -24.66 -16.27
N SER A 338 -31.10 -25.87 -15.78
CA SER A 338 -32.02 -27.02 -15.84
C SER A 338 -33.26 -26.93 -14.94
N GLY A 339 -33.40 -25.87 -14.13
CA GLY A 339 -34.45 -25.71 -13.12
C GLY A 339 -34.36 -26.67 -11.92
N LYS A 340 -33.40 -27.60 -11.91
CA LYS A 340 -33.19 -28.58 -10.83
C LYS A 340 -32.22 -28.05 -9.77
N LYS A 341 -32.36 -28.51 -8.52
CA LYS A 341 -31.39 -28.23 -7.44
C LYS A 341 -30.01 -28.82 -7.77
N TYR A 342 -28.93 -28.14 -7.40
CA TYR A 342 -27.54 -28.48 -7.74
C TYR A 342 -27.21 -29.96 -7.46
N LYS A 343 -27.53 -30.48 -6.26
CA LYS A 343 -27.31 -31.90 -5.91
C LYS A 343 -28.00 -32.94 -6.79
N ARG A 344 -29.04 -32.54 -7.54
CA ARG A 344 -29.80 -33.43 -8.44
C ARG A 344 -29.43 -33.22 -9.92
N CYS A 345 -28.45 -32.37 -10.20
CA CYS A 345 -27.95 -32.11 -11.53
C CYS A 345 -26.42 -32.29 -11.56
N HIS A 346 -25.64 -31.23 -11.35
CA HIS A 346 -24.17 -31.26 -11.42
C HIS A 346 -23.46 -31.56 -10.09
N GLY A 347 -24.20 -31.66 -8.97
CA GLY A 347 -23.66 -31.99 -7.65
C GLY A 347 -23.78 -33.48 -7.28
N ARG A 348 -23.69 -34.38 -8.27
CA ARG A 348 -23.60 -35.83 -8.04
C ARG A 348 -22.18 -36.25 -7.73
#